data_AF-A0A962F0J9-F1
#
_entry.id   AF-A0A962F0J9-F1
#
_cell.length_a   1.000
_cell.length_b   1.000
_cell.length_c   1.000
_cell.angle_alpha   90.00
_cell.angle_beta   90.00
_cell.angle_gamma   90.00
#
_symmetry.space_group_name_H-M   'P 1'
#
loop_
_entity.id
_entity.type
_entity.pdbx_description
1 polymer ?
#
loop_
_entity_poly.entity_id
_entity_poly.type
_entity_poly.pdbx_seq_one_letter_code
_entity_poly.pdbx_strand_id
1 'polypeptide(L)'
;MRLRSDIWVKAYLRAVATQGAHAVVVRHGDDDAGAIYIKVVAQDRTARAFGPAPAGLDGAEQERKWIALTSKAAACERDIDYLLEREAEFDPDLWIVEVEDREGRCFLEGWLQPPDA
;
A
#
# COMPACT_ATOMS: atom_id res chain seq x y z
N MET A 1 -3.41 16.78 10.77
CA MET A 1 -4.73 16.51 10.17
C MET A 1 -4.50 15.50 9.05
N ARG A 2 -5.08 14.30 9.14
CA ARG A 2 -4.84 13.22 8.18
C ARG A 2 -5.69 13.42 6.92
N LEU A 3 -5.12 13.19 5.74
CA LEU A 3 -5.86 13.24 4.48
C LEU A 3 -6.88 12.08 4.41
N ARG A 4 -8.05 12.36 3.82
CA ARG A 4 -9.07 11.33 3.54
C ARG A 4 -8.52 10.23 2.64
N SER A 5 -9.00 9.01 2.83
CA SER A 5 -8.54 7.84 2.07
C SER A 5 -8.73 8.02 0.57
N ASP A 6 -9.91 8.48 0.15
CA ASP A 6 -10.28 8.64 -1.25
C ASP A 6 -9.35 9.63 -1.98
N ILE A 7 -9.05 10.76 -1.32
CA ILE A 7 -8.16 11.79 -1.88
C ILE A 7 -6.74 11.25 -1.96
N TRP A 8 -6.28 10.55 -0.93
CA TRP A 8 -4.93 9.97 -0.92
C TRP A 8 -4.77 8.93 -2.04
N VAL A 9 -5.72 8.01 -2.18
CA VAL A 9 -5.69 6.97 -3.23
C VAL A 9 -5.67 7.61 -4.62
N LYS A 10 -6.51 8.61 -4.88
CA LYS A 10 -6.50 9.35 -6.16
C LYS A 10 -5.16 10.01 -6.45
N ALA A 11 -4.54 10.63 -5.44
CA ALA A 11 -3.22 11.24 -5.57
C ALA A 11 -2.13 10.19 -5.86
N TYR A 12 -2.17 9.06 -5.17
CA TYR A 12 -1.24 7.96 -5.35
C TYR A 12 -1.34 7.36 -6.76
N LEU A 13 -2.54 7.02 -7.24
CA LEU A 13 -2.75 6.52 -8.62
C LEU A 13 -2.17 7.48 -9.67
N ARG A 14 -2.36 8.79 -9.48
CA ARG A 14 -1.80 9.81 -10.38
C ARG A 14 -0.27 9.87 -10.31
N ALA A 15 0.31 9.73 -9.12
CA ALA A 15 1.75 9.71 -8.92
C ALA A 15 2.39 8.50 -9.63
N VAL A 16 1.81 7.31 -9.48
CA VAL A 16 2.25 6.09 -10.17
C VAL A 16 2.18 6.26 -11.68
N ALA A 17 1.05 6.74 -12.22
CA ALA A 17 0.87 6.95 -13.65
C ALA A 17 1.87 7.96 -14.23
N THR A 18 2.20 9.02 -13.49
CA THR A 18 3.18 10.03 -13.91
C THR A 18 4.60 9.45 -14.00
N GLN A 19 4.88 8.38 -13.27
CA GLN A 19 6.17 7.68 -13.28
C GLN A 19 6.21 6.49 -14.25
N GLY A 20 5.18 6.36 -15.12
CA GLY A 20 5.13 5.37 -16.19
C GLY A 20 4.76 3.95 -15.75
N ALA A 21 4.23 3.79 -14.54
CA ALA A 21 3.70 2.52 -14.04
C ALA A 21 2.17 2.52 -14.03
N HIS A 22 1.58 1.34 -13.79
CA HIS A 22 0.13 1.17 -13.76
C HIS A 22 -0.33 0.85 -12.33
N ALA A 23 -1.44 1.44 -11.91
CA ALA A 23 -2.07 1.12 -10.62
C ALA A 23 -3.58 1.13 -10.72
N VAL A 24 -4.22 0.22 -9.98
CA VAL A 24 -5.67 0.04 -9.94
C VAL A 24 -6.16 -0.16 -8.51
N VAL A 25 -7.39 0.28 -8.25
CA VAL A 25 -8.09 -0.06 -7.01
C VAL A 25 -8.71 -1.44 -7.19
N VAL A 26 -8.22 -2.43 -6.45
CA VAL A 26 -8.80 -3.79 -6.46
C VAL A 26 -9.86 -3.95 -5.38
N ARG A 27 -9.76 -3.16 -4.31
CA ARG A 27 -10.79 -3.04 -3.27
C ARG A 27 -10.96 -1.58 -2.87
N HIS A 28 -12.20 -1.11 -2.92
CA HIS A 28 -12.59 0.20 -2.42
C HIS A 28 -13.05 0.06 -0.97
N GLY A 29 -12.47 0.87 -0.08
CA GLY A 29 -12.81 0.91 1.34
C GLY A 29 -13.62 2.14 1.71
N ASP A 30 -13.58 2.53 2.97
CA ASP A 30 -14.19 3.77 3.46
C ASP A 30 -13.43 5.01 2.95
N ASP A 31 -14.18 5.97 2.39
CA ASP A 31 -13.64 7.15 1.72
C ASP A 31 -12.91 8.11 2.68
N ASP A 32 -13.36 8.21 3.92
CA ASP A 32 -12.85 9.19 4.87
C ASP A 32 -11.65 8.63 5.67
N ALA A 33 -11.75 7.40 6.16
CA ALA A 33 -10.86 6.84 7.18
C ALA A 33 -10.30 5.44 6.88
N GLY A 34 -10.76 4.74 5.84
CA GLY A 34 -10.29 3.39 5.49
C GLY A 34 -8.75 3.22 5.50
N ALA A 35 -8.28 2.08 6.02
CA ALA A 35 -6.88 1.69 5.92
C ALA A 35 -6.50 1.49 4.43
N ILE A 36 -5.25 1.73 4.05
CA ILE A 36 -4.84 1.65 2.63
C ILE A 36 -3.67 0.69 2.53
N TYR A 37 -3.89 -0.40 1.82
CA TYR A 37 -2.88 -1.39 1.51
C TYR A 37 -2.46 -1.26 0.05
N ILE A 38 -1.17 -1.48 -0.19
CA ILE A 38 -0.58 -1.39 -1.53
C ILE A 38 0.10 -2.71 -1.83
N LYS A 39 -0.36 -3.38 -2.88
CA LYS A 39 0.29 -4.53 -3.50
C LYS A 39 1.13 -4.05 -4.66
N VAL A 40 2.39 -4.44 -4.71
CA VAL A 40 3.27 -4.16 -5.86
C VAL A 40 3.68 -5.47 -6.49
N VAL A 41 3.37 -5.65 -7.77
CA VAL A 41 3.70 -6.83 -8.57
C VAL A 41 4.82 -6.47 -9.54
N ALA A 42 5.92 -7.20 -9.48
CA ALA A 42 7.06 -7.06 -10.37
C ALA A 42 6.90 -7.91 -11.64
N GLN A 43 7.76 -7.67 -12.65
CA GLN A 43 7.71 -8.39 -13.92
C GLN A 43 7.88 -9.91 -13.78
N ASP A 44 8.60 -10.36 -12.75
CA ASP A 44 8.87 -11.77 -12.47
C ASP A 44 7.76 -12.48 -11.67
N ARG A 45 6.58 -11.84 -11.53
CA ARG A 45 5.43 -12.30 -10.73
C ARG A 45 5.72 -12.45 -9.23
N THR A 46 6.79 -11.83 -8.75
CA THR A 46 6.93 -11.60 -7.32
C THR A 46 6.15 -10.37 -6.89
N ALA A 47 5.75 -10.34 -5.63
CA ALA A 47 5.01 -9.24 -5.08
C ALA A 47 5.50 -8.84 -3.68
N ARG A 48 5.17 -7.60 -3.33
CA ARG A 48 5.31 -7.02 -1.99
C ARG A 48 4.01 -6.37 -1.57
N ALA A 49 3.74 -6.39 -0.27
CA ALA A 49 2.65 -5.64 0.32
C ALA A 49 3.16 -4.60 1.31
N PHE A 50 2.49 -3.45 1.28
CA PHE A 50 2.69 -2.36 2.22
C PHE A 50 1.36 -2.05 2.89
N GLY A 51 1.39 -1.84 4.21
CA GLY A 51 0.22 -1.51 5.01
C GLY A 51 0.48 -0.32 5.92
N PRO A 52 -0.56 0.20 6.58
CA PRO A 52 -0.43 1.33 7.48
C PRO A 52 0.55 1.01 8.62
N ALA A 53 1.40 1.97 8.95
CA ALA A 53 2.27 1.89 10.12
C ALA A 53 1.43 1.84 11.41
N PRO A 54 1.79 1.00 12.40
CA PRO A 54 1.14 0.99 13.70
C PRO A 54 1.10 2.36 14.38
N ALA A 55 0.03 2.62 15.13
CA ALA A 55 -0.08 3.82 15.96
C ALA A 55 1.05 3.85 17.01
N GLY A 56 1.63 5.03 17.26
CA GLY A 56 2.72 5.23 18.20
C GLY A 56 4.13 5.17 17.61
N LEU A 57 4.27 4.90 16.31
CA LEU A 57 5.53 5.16 15.58
C LEU A 57 5.63 6.65 15.22
N ASP A 58 6.83 7.21 15.34
CA ASP A 58 7.08 8.63 15.12
C ASP A 58 6.56 9.10 13.75
N GLY A 59 5.72 10.13 13.77
CA GLY A 59 5.13 10.74 12.57
C GLY A 59 3.85 10.08 12.03
N ALA A 60 3.52 8.85 12.45
CA ALA A 60 2.31 8.13 11.99
C ALA A 60 0.99 8.76 12.50
N GLU A 61 1.05 9.54 13.58
CA GLU A 61 -0.12 10.23 14.13
C GLU A 61 -0.55 11.47 13.32
N GLN A 62 0.40 12.10 12.62
CA GLN A 62 0.16 13.34 11.88
C GLN A 62 -0.06 13.09 10.39
N GLU A 63 0.63 12.10 9.82
CA GLU A 63 0.61 11.72 8.42
C GLU A 63 0.44 10.21 8.26
N ARG A 64 -0.20 9.76 7.18
CA ARG A 64 -0.22 8.32 6.88
C ARG A 64 1.21 7.88 6.52
N LYS A 65 1.68 6.85 7.21
CA LYS A 65 2.94 6.17 6.93
C LYS A 65 2.66 4.71 6.63
N TRP A 66 3.52 4.11 5.82
CA TRP A 66 3.45 2.71 5.42
C TRP A 66 4.67 1.96 5.89
N ILE A 67 4.48 0.68 6.19
CA ILE A 67 5.56 -0.28 6.43
C ILE A 67 5.43 -1.43 5.44
N ALA A 68 6.54 -2.10 5.14
CA ALA A 68 6.50 -3.35 4.42
C ALA A 68 5.89 -4.43 5.33
N LEU A 69 4.88 -5.14 4.84
CA LEU A 69 4.25 -6.26 5.56
C LEU A 69 5.04 -7.55 5.40
N THR A 70 5.92 -7.60 4.41
CA THR A 70 6.77 -8.74 4.11
C THR A 70 8.22 -8.44 4.45
N SER A 71 8.81 -9.24 5.33
CA SER A 71 10.24 -9.16 5.66
C SER A 71 11.15 -9.57 4.50
N LYS A 72 10.63 -10.37 3.56
CA LYS A 72 11.32 -10.72 2.32
C LYS A 72 11.18 -9.59 1.31
N ALA A 73 12.26 -9.29 0.60
CA ALA A 73 12.27 -8.30 -0.48
C ALA A 73 11.31 -8.63 -1.64
N ALA A 74 10.89 -9.90 -1.76
CA ALA A 74 9.95 -10.39 -2.76
C ALA A 74 9.33 -11.72 -2.27
N ALA A 75 8.01 -11.87 -2.40
CA ALA A 75 7.29 -13.12 -2.14
C ALA A 75 6.48 -13.54 -3.37
N CYS A 76 5.95 -14.77 -3.37
CA CYS A 76 4.99 -15.19 -4.38
C CYS A 76 3.74 -14.31 -4.28
N GLU A 77 3.23 -13.85 -5.42
CA GLU A 77 2.01 -13.04 -5.49
C GLU A 77 0.83 -13.66 -4.75
N ARG A 78 0.63 -14.98 -4.87
CA ARG A 78 -0.44 -15.70 -4.18
C ARG A 78 -0.36 -15.58 -2.65
N ASP A 79 0.85 -15.58 -2.10
CA ASP A 79 1.04 -15.46 -0.65
C ASP A 79 0.68 -14.04 -0.19
N ILE A 80 0.97 -13.04 -1.03
CA ILE A 80 0.59 -11.65 -0.79
C ILE A 80 -0.93 -11.46 -0.91
N ASP A 81 -1.56 -12.05 -1.92
CA ASP A 81 -3.01 -12.01 -2.08
C ASP A 81 -3.71 -12.60 -0.86
N TYR A 82 -3.26 -13.77 -0.39
CA TYR A 82 -3.79 -14.41 0.81
C TYR A 82 -3.61 -13.54 2.06
N LEU A 83 -2.47 -12.86 2.20
CA LEU A 83 -2.23 -11.93 3.30
C LEU A 83 -3.24 -10.77 3.25
N LEU A 84 -3.42 -10.13 2.09
CA LEU A 84 -4.31 -8.98 1.94
C LEU A 84 -5.78 -9.36 2.07
N GLU A 85 -6.17 -10.55 1.62
CA GLU A 85 -7.53 -11.08 1.79
C GLU A 85 -7.85 -11.28 3.27
N ARG A 86 -6.91 -11.81 4.07
CA ARG A 86 -7.08 -11.90 5.53
C ARG A 86 -7.24 -10.53 6.17
N GLU A 87 -6.42 -9.54 5.80
CA GLU A 87 -6.59 -8.18 6.31
C GLU A 87 -7.98 -7.62 5.97
N ALA A 88 -8.49 -7.90 4.76
CA ALA A 88 -9.82 -7.45 4.32
C ALA A 88 -10.98 -8.18 5.02
N GLU A 89 -10.76 -9.41 5.52
CA GLU A 89 -11.70 -10.10 6.40
C GLU A 89 -11.76 -9.44 7.79
N PHE A 90 -10.62 -8.94 8.30
CA PHE A 90 -10.56 -8.25 9.59
C PHE A 90 -11.10 -6.82 9.52
N ASP A 91 -10.73 -6.07 8.49
CA ASP A 91 -11.17 -4.69 8.24
C ASP A 91 -11.84 -4.61 6.85
N PRO A 92 -13.18 -4.75 6.78
CA PRO A 92 -13.89 -4.69 5.52
C PRO A 92 -13.83 -3.30 4.86
N ASP A 93 -13.49 -2.25 5.61
CA ASP A 93 -13.44 -0.86 5.15
C ASP A 93 -12.06 -0.46 4.61
N LEU A 94 -11.13 -1.41 4.48
CA LEU A 94 -9.82 -1.14 3.89
C LEU A 94 -9.87 -0.99 2.36
N TRP A 95 -8.92 -0.22 1.85
CA TRP A 95 -8.55 -0.10 0.45
C TRP A 95 -7.41 -1.03 0.10
N ILE A 96 -7.46 -1.62 -1.09
CA ILE A 96 -6.31 -2.28 -1.70
C ILE A 96 -6.07 -1.65 -3.06
N VAL A 97 -4.86 -1.12 -3.23
CA VAL A 97 -4.35 -0.64 -4.51
C VAL A 97 -3.30 -1.62 -5.00
N GLU A 98 -3.45 -2.08 -6.24
CA GLU A 98 -2.46 -2.91 -6.90
C GLU A 98 -1.65 -2.06 -7.88
N VAL A 99 -0.33 -2.20 -7.83
CA VAL A 99 0.63 -1.54 -8.70
C VAL A 99 1.37 -2.59 -9.49
N GLU A 100 1.38 -2.43 -10.81
CA GLU A 100 2.23 -3.20 -11.72
C GLU A 100 3.39 -2.31 -12.15
N ASP A 101 4.60 -2.70 -11.78
CA ASP A 101 5.82 -2.00 -12.15
C ASP A 101 6.94 -2.99 -12.47
N ARG A 102 7.68 -2.73 -13.54
CA ARG A 102 8.72 -3.64 -14.01
C ARG A 102 9.83 -3.87 -12.98
N GLU A 103 10.18 -2.82 -12.24
CA GLU A 103 11.23 -2.84 -11.21
C GLU A 103 10.65 -3.09 -9.80
N GLY A 104 9.33 -3.29 -9.71
CA GLY A 104 8.62 -3.49 -8.46
C GLY A 104 8.62 -2.25 -7.56
N ARG A 105 8.72 -1.04 -8.11
CA ARG A 105 8.70 0.21 -7.33
C ARG A 105 7.34 0.41 -6.66
N CYS A 106 7.35 0.89 -5.41
CA CYS A 106 6.14 1.10 -4.62
C CYS A 106 5.61 2.53 -4.67
N PHE A 107 6.39 3.50 -5.17
CA PHE A 107 5.96 4.90 -5.32
C PHE A 107 5.46 5.55 -4.01
N LEU A 108 5.96 5.05 -2.88
CA LEU A 108 5.64 5.53 -1.53
C LEU A 108 6.74 6.46 -1.00
N GLU A 109 7.54 7.08 -1.86
CA GLU A 109 8.64 7.93 -1.42
C GLU A 109 8.12 9.07 -0.53
N GLY A 110 8.68 9.20 0.68
CA GLY A 110 8.22 10.15 1.70
C GLY A 110 7.07 9.66 2.59
N TRP A 111 6.36 8.60 2.20
CA TRP A 111 5.33 7.94 3.02
C TRP A 111 5.78 6.59 3.59
N LEU A 112 6.78 5.96 2.98
CA LEU A 112 7.34 4.70 3.45
C LEU A 112 8.26 4.94 4.66
N GLN A 113 7.96 4.26 5.77
CA GLN A 113 8.82 4.24 6.94
C GLN A 113 10.02 3.32 6.67
N PRO A 114 11.25 3.74 6.97
CA PRO A 114 12.40 2.87 6.88
C PRO A 114 12.28 1.71 7.90
N PRO A 115 12.88 0.55 7.61
CA PRO A 115 12.72 -0.65 8.44
C PRO A 115 13.28 -0.54 9.88
N ASP A 116 14.05 0.50 10.21
CA ASP A 116 14.75 0.68 11.49
C ASP A 116 14.53 2.06 12.15
N ALA A 117 13.35 2.67 12.01
CA ALA A 117 12.99 3.89 12.73
C ALA A 117 12.25 3.61 14.05
#